data_AF-A0A914GDK1-F1
#
_entry.id   AF-A0A914GDK1-F1
#
_cell.length_a   1.000
_cell.length_b   1.000
_cell.length_c   1.000
_cell.angle_alpha   90.00
_cell.angle_beta   90.00
_cell.angle_gamma   90.00
#
_symmetry.space_group_name_H-M   'P 1'
#
loop_
_entity.id
_entity.type
_entity.pdbx_description
1 polymer ?
#
loop_
_entity_poly.entity_id
_entity_poly.type
_entity_poly.pdbx_seq_one_letter_code
_entity_poly.pdbx_strand_id
1 'polypeptide(L)'
;MEEGPQKLVSSLRIIEREERIDKYYSDRLSSNDNFMPPGRPRKWRSKLYEVLAKNVTNRVEGNQLQDRSTNKQWLAVYLEVCRKVVVEDLKVVKSGIVQCFPPEYKIYDRYINMYHSAISKRLREIASDELEKNELVQLLGWVQSY
;
A
#
# COMPACT_ATOMS: atom_id res chain seq x y z
N MET A 1 5.38 -24.65 -8.64
CA MET A 1 4.70 -23.60 -7.85
C MET A 1 5.36 -22.26 -8.21
N GLU A 2 5.02 -21.67 -9.37
CA GLU A 2 5.72 -20.49 -9.92
C GLU A 2 4.78 -19.48 -10.61
N GLU A 3 3.46 -19.62 -10.44
CA GLU A 3 2.48 -18.85 -11.22
C GLU A 3 2.32 -17.39 -10.77
N GLY A 4 2.71 -17.03 -9.54
CA GLY A 4 2.47 -15.71 -8.97
C GLY A 4 3.16 -14.57 -9.73
N PRO A 5 4.51 -14.58 -9.84
CA PRO A 5 5.26 -13.55 -10.56
C PRO A 5 4.89 -13.47 -12.06
N GLN A 6 4.68 -14.62 -12.71
CA GLN A 6 4.33 -14.68 -14.13
C GLN A 6 2.95 -14.06 -14.41
N LYS A 7 1.94 -14.34 -13.58
CA LYS A 7 0.61 -13.73 -13.67
C LYS A 7 0.67 -12.22 -13.41
N LEU A 8 1.50 -11.78 -12.45
CA LEU A 8 1.70 -10.37 -12.14
C LEU A 8 2.31 -9.63 -13.34
N VAL A 9 3.42 -10.11 -13.89
CA VAL A 9 4.08 -9.50 -15.06
C VAL A 9 3.11 -9.46 -16.25
N SER A 10 2.35 -10.53 -16.48
CA SER A 10 1.35 -10.57 -17.57
C SER A 10 0.26 -9.52 -17.37
N SER A 11 -0.25 -9.38 -16.15
CA SER A 11 -1.25 -8.36 -15.79
C SER A 11 -0.70 -6.94 -15.97
N LEU A 12 0.55 -6.69 -15.55
CA LEU A 12 1.22 -5.40 -15.71
C LEU A 12 1.40 -5.03 -17.18
N ARG A 13 1.75 -5.99 -18.04
CA ARG A 13 1.84 -5.76 -19.49
C ARG A 13 0.51 -5.31 -20.09
N ILE A 14 -0.60 -5.87 -19.60
CA ILE A 14 -1.94 -5.44 -20.03
C ILE A 14 -2.21 -4.02 -19.57
N ILE A 15 -1.91 -3.68 -18.31
CA ILE A 15 -2.04 -2.31 -17.78
C ILE A 15 -1.24 -1.33 -18.65
N GLU A 16 0.02 -1.62 -18.95
CA GLU A 16 0.86 -0.74 -19.78
C GLU A 16 0.35 -0.56 -21.21
N ARG A 17 -0.28 -1.60 -21.76
CA ARG A 17 -0.93 -1.51 -23.07
C ARG A 17 -2.16 -0.59 -23.01
N GLU A 18 -2.98 -0.76 -21.99
CA GLU A 18 -4.19 0.04 -21.78
C GLU A 18 -3.87 1.51 -21.53
N GLU A 19 -2.86 1.80 -20.70
CA GLU A 19 -2.40 3.18 -20.42
C GLU A 19 -1.83 3.85 -21.69
N ARG A 20 -1.16 3.10 -22.58
CA ARG A 20 -0.71 3.63 -23.87
C ARG A 20 -1.86 3.99 -24.80
N ILE A 21 -2.91 3.17 -24.83
CA ILE A 21 -4.12 3.45 -25.61
C ILE A 21 -4.82 4.69 -25.04
N ASP A 22 -4.99 4.75 -23.72
CA ASP A 22 -5.57 5.91 -23.03
C ASP A 22 -4.79 7.19 -23.37
N LYS A 23 -3.46 7.15 -23.27
CA LYS A 23 -2.58 8.27 -23.62
C LYS A 23 -2.72 8.69 -25.08
N TYR A 24 -2.73 7.74 -26.02
CA TYR A 24 -2.88 8.04 -27.46
C TYR A 24 -4.16 8.85 -27.74
N TYR A 25 -5.30 8.44 -27.19
CA TYR A 25 -6.56 9.17 -27.38
C TYR A 25 -6.60 10.49 -26.60
N SER A 26 -6.02 10.55 -25.41
CA SER A 26 -5.89 11.81 -24.66
C SER A 26 -5.04 12.86 -25.41
N ASP A 27 -3.94 12.44 -26.05
CA ASP A 27 -3.08 13.32 -26.85
C ASP A 27 -3.76 13.73 -28.17
N ARG A 28 -4.67 12.91 -28.72
CA ARG A 28 -5.47 13.25 -29.91
C ARG A 28 -6.59 14.25 -29.60
N LEU A 29 -7.25 14.07 -28.47
CA LEU A 29 -8.25 15.01 -27.93
C LEU A 29 -7.69 16.42 -27.77
N SER A 30 -6.45 16.54 -27.30
CA SER A 30 -5.79 17.85 -27.16
C SER A 30 -5.40 18.49 -28.51
N SER A 31 -5.39 17.71 -29.60
CA SER A 31 -4.94 18.12 -30.94
C SER A 31 -6.08 18.37 -31.94
N ASN A 32 -7.30 18.64 -31.47
CA ASN A 32 -8.54 18.91 -32.25
C ASN A 32 -9.30 17.69 -32.80
N ASP A 33 -9.01 16.46 -32.37
CA ASP A 33 -9.84 15.27 -32.69
C ASP A 33 -10.74 14.91 -31.48
N ASN A 34 -12.05 15.08 -31.61
CA ASN A 34 -13.00 14.93 -30.49
C ASN A 34 -13.39 13.48 -30.14
N PHE A 35 -12.77 12.48 -30.76
CA PHE A 35 -13.16 11.09 -30.55
C PHE A 35 -12.40 10.42 -29.38
N MET A 36 -13.16 9.94 -28.38
CA MET A 36 -12.72 9.01 -27.34
C MET A 36 -13.62 7.77 -27.34
N PRO A 37 -13.08 6.54 -27.42
CA PRO A 37 -13.89 5.34 -27.30
C PRO A 37 -14.64 5.31 -25.96
N PRO A 38 -15.90 4.84 -25.91
CA PRO A 38 -16.67 4.80 -24.68
C PRO A 38 -15.99 3.95 -23.60
N GLY A 39 -15.99 4.45 -22.36
CA GLY A 39 -15.36 3.78 -21.21
C GLY A 39 -13.85 4.03 -21.07
N ARG A 40 -13.28 4.97 -21.82
CA ARG A 40 -11.89 5.45 -21.71
C ARG A 40 -11.85 6.87 -21.14
N PRO A 41 -10.79 7.27 -20.41
CA PRO A 41 -9.65 6.44 -19.98
C PRO A 41 -10.04 5.48 -18.84
N ARG A 42 -9.44 4.29 -18.83
CA ARG A 42 -9.73 3.26 -17.82
C ARG A 42 -8.92 3.41 -16.54
N LYS A 43 -7.75 4.08 -16.62
CA LYS A 43 -6.86 4.40 -15.49
C LYS A 43 -6.50 3.16 -14.65
N TRP A 44 -6.16 2.05 -15.30
CA TRP A 44 -5.87 0.79 -14.60
C TRP A 44 -4.61 0.87 -13.74
N ARG A 45 -3.66 1.73 -14.10
CA ARG A 45 -2.50 2.00 -13.23
C ARG A 45 -2.91 2.64 -11.91
N SER A 46 -3.88 3.57 -11.92
CA SER A 46 -4.45 4.14 -10.68
C SER A 46 -5.11 3.07 -9.82
N LYS A 47 -5.97 2.25 -10.44
CA LYS A 47 -6.67 1.16 -9.76
C LYS A 47 -5.71 0.14 -9.15
N LEU A 48 -4.61 -0.17 -9.83
CA LEU A 48 -3.56 -1.01 -9.27
C LEU A 48 -3.02 -0.40 -7.97
N TYR A 49 -2.64 0.88 -7.97
CA TYR A 49 -2.12 1.52 -6.77
C TYR A 49 -3.14 1.57 -5.64
N GLU A 50 -4.43 1.79 -5.95
CA GLU A 50 -5.52 1.73 -4.97
C GLU A 50 -5.65 0.34 -4.34
N VAL A 51 -5.60 -0.72 -5.16
CA VAL A 51 -5.66 -2.11 -4.67
C VAL A 51 -4.45 -2.44 -3.80
N LEU A 52 -3.25 -2.03 -4.20
CA LEU A 52 -2.03 -2.23 -3.41
C LEU A 52 -2.10 -1.49 -2.07
N ALA A 53 -2.50 -0.21 -2.08
CA ALA A 53 -2.65 0.59 -0.88
C ALA A 53 -3.69 -0.02 0.07
N LYS A 54 -4.84 -0.45 -0.46
CA LYS A 54 -5.88 -1.13 0.31
C LYS A 54 -5.36 -2.42 0.94
N ASN A 55 -4.57 -3.21 0.21
CA ASN A 55 -3.98 -4.43 0.74
C ASN A 55 -3.04 -4.14 1.93
N VAL A 56 -2.19 -3.12 1.79
CA VAL A 56 -1.29 -2.68 2.86
C VAL A 56 -2.08 -2.19 4.08
N THR A 57 -3.12 -1.36 3.88
CA THR A 57 -3.99 -0.89 4.96
C THR A 57 -4.66 -2.06 5.69
N ASN A 58 -5.30 -2.97 4.96
CA ASN A 58 -5.94 -4.16 5.54
C ASN A 58 -4.95 -5.01 6.35
N ARG A 59 -3.69 -5.09 5.89
CA ARG A 59 -2.63 -5.84 6.58
C ARG A 59 -2.20 -5.17 7.88
N VAL A 60 -2.06 -3.84 7.89
CA VAL A 60 -1.75 -3.06 9.10
C VAL A 60 -2.89 -3.10 10.11
N GLU A 61 -4.14 -3.02 9.65
CA GLU A 61 -5.34 -3.14 10.50
C GLU A 61 -5.46 -4.57 11.07
N GLY A 62 -5.22 -5.58 10.24
CA GLY A 62 -5.29 -7.00 10.63
C GLY A 62 -4.21 -7.44 11.63
N ASN A 63 -3.17 -6.64 11.86
CA ASN A 63 -2.16 -6.92 12.88
C ASN A 63 -2.68 -6.71 14.31
N GLN A 64 -3.81 -6.04 14.50
CA GLN A 64 -4.41 -5.85 15.81
C GLN A 64 -5.21 -7.08 16.24
N LEU A 65 -4.50 -8.04 16.84
CA LEU A 65 -5.07 -9.30 17.32
C LEU A 65 -5.66 -9.20 18.73
N GLN A 66 -5.34 -8.13 19.46
CA GLN A 66 -5.68 -7.94 20.86
C GLN A 66 -6.14 -6.50 21.09
N ASP A 67 -6.92 -6.31 22.14
CA ASP A 67 -7.36 -5.02 22.63
C ASP A 67 -7.08 -4.87 24.13
N ARG A 68 -7.43 -3.70 24.67
CA ARG A 68 -7.25 -3.36 26.08
C ARG A 68 -7.98 -4.33 27.02
N SER A 69 -9.12 -4.89 26.60
CA SER A 69 -9.89 -5.83 27.42
C SER A 69 -9.20 -7.20 27.53
N THR A 70 -8.45 -7.58 26.50
CA THR A 70 -7.78 -8.88 26.41
C THR A 70 -6.35 -8.83 26.97
N ASN A 71 -5.62 -7.73 26.75
CA ASN A 71 -4.24 -7.58 27.20
C ASN A 71 -3.91 -6.11 27.52
N LYS A 72 -3.45 -5.84 28.75
CA LYS A 72 -3.00 -4.50 29.17
C LYS A 72 -1.79 -3.97 28.39
N GLN A 73 -1.07 -4.84 27.69
CA GLN A 73 0.06 -4.50 26.81
C GLN A 73 -0.30 -4.61 25.31
N TRP A 74 -1.59 -4.61 24.96
CA TRP A 74 -2.04 -4.80 23.57
C TRP A 74 -1.36 -3.83 22.60
N LEU A 75 -1.13 -2.56 23.00
CA LEU A 75 -0.54 -1.55 22.14
C LEU A 75 0.93 -1.86 21.84
N ALA A 76 1.74 -2.18 22.86
CA ALA A 76 3.12 -2.63 22.67
C ALA A 76 3.20 -3.87 21.76
N VAL A 77 2.30 -4.85 21.97
CA VAL A 77 2.23 -6.06 21.13
C VAL A 77 1.89 -5.69 19.69
N TYR A 78 0.86 -4.87 19.47
CA TYR A 78 0.44 -4.40 18.16
C TYR A 78 1.58 -3.69 17.41
N LEU A 79 2.25 -2.75 18.09
CA LEU A 79 3.34 -1.97 17.52
C LEU A 79 4.54 -2.84 17.11
N GLU A 80 4.87 -3.86 17.90
CA GLU A 80 5.95 -4.79 17.57
C GLU A 80 5.57 -5.74 16.43
N VAL A 81 4.33 -6.23 16.38
CA VAL A 81 3.82 -7.03 15.26
C VAL A 81 3.86 -6.20 13.97
N CYS A 82 3.36 -4.96 14.01
CA CYS A 82 3.41 -4.04 12.87
C CYS A 82 4.84 -3.85 12.37
N ARG A 83 5.80 -3.57 13.26
CA ARG A 83 7.21 -3.40 12.89
C ARG A 83 7.77 -4.64 12.18
N LYS A 84 7.51 -5.85 12.70
CA LYS A 84 7.98 -7.11 12.11
C LYS A 84 7.37 -7.35 10.73
N VAL A 85 6.05 -7.27 10.62
CA VAL A 85 5.31 -7.53 9.38
C VAL A 85 5.74 -6.56 8.27
N VAL A 86 5.88 -5.28 8.58
CA VAL A 86 6.34 -4.25 7.62
C VAL A 86 7.73 -4.60 7.09
N VAL A 87 8.67 -4.94 7.97
CA VAL A 87 10.04 -5.28 7.56
C VAL A 87 10.08 -6.54 6.71
N GLU A 88 9.31 -7.57 7.07
CA GLU A 88 9.20 -8.81 6.30
C GLU A 88 8.61 -8.57 4.92
N ASP A 89 7.51 -7.83 4.85
CA ASP A 89 6.85 -7.51 3.58
C ASP A 89 7.76 -6.67 2.68
N LEU A 90 8.41 -5.64 3.22
CA LEU A 90 9.33 -4.80 2.45
C LEU A 90 10.54 -5.60 1.95
N LYS A 91 11.02 -6.60 2.71
CA LYS A 91 12.06 -7.53 2.20
C LYS A 91 11.56 -8.32 1.01
N VAL A 92 10.35 -8.88 1.08
CA VAL A 92 9.73 -9.63 -0.04
C VAL A 92 9.50 -8.73 -1.24
N VAL A 93 9.03 -7.50 -1.03
CA VAL A 93 8.84 -6.53 -2.11
C VAL A 93 10.17 -6.25 -2.80
N LYS A 94 11.22 -5.98 -2.02
CA LYS A 94 12.56 -5.66 -2.53
C LYS A 94 13.18 -6.81 -3.33
N SER A 95 13.07 -8.05 -2.84
CA SER A 95 13.73 -9.21 -3.45
C SER A 95 12.93 -9.85 -4.58
N GLY A 96 11.59 -9.86 -4.51
CA GLY A 96 10.75 -10.62 -5.42
C GLY A 96 9.82 -9.79 -6.31
N ILE A 97 9.29 -8.69 -5.78
CA ILE A 97 8.25 -7.91 -6.48
C ILE A 97 8.86 -6.83 -7.37
N VAL A 98 9.93 -6.16 -6.94
CA VAL A 98 10.57 -5.08 -7.72
C VAL A 98 10.91 -5.51 -9.15
N GLN A 99 11.45 -6.71 -9.33
CA GLN A 99 11.79 -7.27 -10.66
C GLN A 99 10.57 -7.50 -11.58
N CYS A 100 9.36 -7.55 -11.03
CA CYS A 100 8.14 -7.74 -11.81
C CYS A 100 7.61 -6.43 -12.41
N PHE A 101 8.05 -5.28 -11.89
CA PHE A 101 7.53 -3.96 -12.23
C PHE A 101 8.50 -3.16 -13.12
N PRO A 102 8.00 -2.35 -14.05
CA PRO A 102 8.82 -1.35 -14.72
C PRO A 102 9.41 -0.33 -13.72
N PRO A 103 10.65 0.17 -13.92
CA PRO A 103 11.31 1.10 -12.99
C PRO A 103 10.52 2.38 -12.70
N GLU A 104 9.73 2.85 -13.68
CA GLU A 104 8.92 4.07 -13.60
C GLU A 104 7.85 3.98 -12.51
N TYR A 105 7.45 2.77 -12.13
CA TYR A 105 6.49 2.54 -11.05
C TYR A 105 7.04 2.92 -9.68
N LYS A 106 8.37 2.85 -9.48
CA LYS A 106 9.04 3.04 -8.18
C LYS A 106 8.33 2.24 -7.08
N ILE A 107 8.06 0.96 -7.36
CA ILE A 107 7.12 0.17 -6.56
C ILE A 107 7.58 0.01 -5.10
N TYR A 108 8.89 -0.11 -4.88
CA TYR A 108 9.46 -0.21 -3.53
C TYR A 108 9.19 1.05 -2.71
N ASP A 109 9.51 2.22 -3.25
CA ASP A 109 9.25 3.51 -2.59
C ASP A 109 7.75 3.73 -2.36
N ARG A 110 6.89 3.28 -3.28
CA ARG A 110 5.43 3.32 -3.08
C ARG A 110 4.99 2.45 -1.93
N TYR A 111 5.50 1.22 -1.82
CA TYR A 111 5.18 0.36 -0.68
C TYR A 111 5.63 0.97 0.64
N ILE A 112 6.83 1.56 0.71
CA ILE A 112 7.29 2.29 1.91
C ILE A 112 6.27 3.38 2.29
N ASN A 113 5.88 4.22 1.32
CA ASN A 113 4.92 5.29 1.55
C ASN A 113 3.52 4.78 1.92
N MET A 114 3.07 3.68 1.33
CA MET A 114 1.79 3.04 1.68
C MET A 114 1.80 2.51 3.11
N TYR A 115 2.85 1.80 3.53
CA TYR A 115 2.97 1.32 4.91
C TYR A 115 3.07 2.48 5.90
N HIS A 116 3.92 3.47 5.61
CA HIS A 116 4.04 4.66 6.45
C HIS A 116 2.69 5.35 6.61
N SER A 117 1.97 5.60 5.51
CA SER A 117 0.66 6.26 5.55
C SER A 117 -0.39 5.45 6.30
N ALA A 118 -0.44 4.13 6.07
CA ALA A 118 -1.38 3.22 6.74
C ALA A 118 -1.15 3.18 8.25
N ILE A 119 0.11 3.04 8.67
CA ILE A 119 0.47 3.01 10.10
C ILE A 119 0.21 4.36 10.73
N SER A 120 0.65 5.46 10.12
CA SER A 120 0.37 6.80 10.66
C SER A 120 -1.12 7.06 10.79
N LYS A 121 -1.94 6.61 9.82
CA LYS A 121 -3.39 6.70 9.93
C LYS A 121 -3.90 5.90 11.13
N ARG A 122 -3.48 4.65 11.27
CA ARG A 122 -3.92 3.79 12.38
C ARG A 122 -3.49 4.31 13.74
N LEU A 123 -2.27 4.84 13.87
CA LEU A 123 -1.81 5.46 15.11
C LEU A 123 -2.58 6.73 15.46
N ARG A 124 -2.96 7.53 14.45
CA ARG A 124 -3.84 8.69 14.68
C ARG A 124 -5.23 8.27 15.16
N GLU A 125 -5.78 7.20 14.62
CA GLU A 125 -7.06 6.63 15.10
C GLU A 125 -6.93 6.19 16.56
N ILE A 126 -5.88 5.43 16.91
CA ILE A 126 -5.62 5.01 18.30
C ILE A 126 -5.41 6.21 19.23
N ALA A 127 -4.68 7.23 18.78
CA ALA A 127 -4.43 8.44 19.56
C ALA A 127 -5.66 9.35 19.69
N SER A 128 -6.70 9.15 18.88
CA SER A 128 -7.97 9.86 19.03
C SER A 128 -8.88 9.24 20.09
N ASP A 129 -8.60 8.00 20.50
CA ASP A 129 -9.28 7.34 21.62
C ASP A 129 -8.66 7.74 22.97
N GLU A 130 -9.38 7.48 24.07
CA GLU A 130 -8.86 7.72 25.42
C GLU A 130 -7.75 6.70 25.77
N LEU A 131 -6.50 7.17 25.75
CA LEU A 131 -5.31 6.37 26.05
C LEU A 131 -4.95 6.40 27.54
N GLU A 132 -4.61 5.23 28.08
CA GLU A 132 -4.03 5.12 29.42
C GLU A 132 -2.57 5.61 29.45
N LYS A 133 -2.07 5.97 30.64
CA LYS A 133 -0.70 6.51 30.79
C LYS A 133 0.40 5.59 30.24
N ASN A 134 0.26 4.28 30.44
CA ASN A 134 1.19 3.28 29.91
C ASN A 134 1.14 3.22 28.36
N GLU A 135 -0.05 3.33 27.76
CA GLU A 135 -0.23 3.32 26.31
C GLU A 135 0.35 4.57 25.66
N LEU A 136 0.21 5.74 26.29
CA LEU A 136 0.87 6.97 25.86
C LEU A 136 2.39 6.82 25.83
N VAL A 137 2.99 6.25 26.88
CA VAL A 137 4.44 6.01 26.94
C VAL A 137 4.88 5.03 25.85
N GLN A 138 4.12 3.95 25.62
CA GLN A 138 4.41 2.97 24.57
C GLN A 138 4.34 3.60 23.17
N LEU A 139 3.30 4.40 22.90
CA LEU A 139 3.10 5.06 21.62
C LEU A 139 4.20 6.08 21.33
N LEU A 140 4.48 6.96 22.29
CA LEU A 140 5.52 7.99 22.15
C LEU A 140 6.91 7.37 21.97
N GLY A 141 7.23 6.34 22.76
CA GLY A 141 8.49 5.61 22.63
C GLY A 141 8.63 4.98 21.25
N TRP A 142 7.56 4.39 20.72
CA TRP A 142 7.58 3.79 19.40
C TRP A 142 7.75 4.83 18.29
N VAL A 143 6.98 5.93 18.31
CA VAL A 143 7.07 7.01 17.31
C VAL A 143 8.45 7.66 17.27
N GLN A 144 9.15 7.74 18.40
CA GLN A 144 10.52 8.25 18.45
C GLN A 144 11.57 7.28 17.87
N SER A 145 11.26 5.98 17.88
CA SER A 145 12.18 4.91 17.45
C SER A 145 11.89 4.34 16.05
N TYR A 146 10.73 4.65 15.48
CA TYR A 146 10.20 4.12 14.22
C TYR A 146 10.77 4.80 12.99
#